data_AF-A0A6A7LL84-F1
#
_entry.id   AF-A0A6A7LL84-F1
#
_cell.length_a   1.000
_cell.length_b   1.000
_cell.length_c   1.000
_cell.angle_alpha   90.00
_cell.angle_beta   90.00
_cell.angle_gamma   90.00
#
_symmetry.space_group_name_H-M   'P 1'
#
loop_
_entity.id
_entity.type
_entity.pdbx_description
1 polymer ?
#
loop_
_entity_poly.entity_id
_entity_poly.type
_entity_poly.pdbx_seq_one_letter_code
_entity_poly.pdbx_strand_id
1 'polypeptide(L)'
;MQYRKRKNKPLLYQYYLQKEYQLDNKKTRVHTDSSTQLCSSCKLNSAFYDVSTGETVCSNCGTVISERDEVVDKDPKTTNQIGMPTSLAFPDKGLPTIITNSNTDASGTLLNQDQITSVNRIRHFDKTSVNNRTEIRNLRNALVIMAIIKDKLALTDPLMERSAYYYRKALEKKLIKGRSIREVVVASIYASCKELDVPRTLQEIALAANADYIFAGKCYRIIASKLEIRPSIVDASAYISKIADNANVNQKTYKRAVEMLDEVKKDSISYGKDPKALATAVLYRACKSEENEGDHHKITLGRIAKAGDISIVTLRKRASDVRKVLQR
;
A
#
# COMPACT_ATOMS: atom_id res chain seq x y z
N MET A 1 31.23 -4.99 25.94
CA MET A 1 30.64 -5.39 24.64
C MET A 1 29.86 -4.20 24.08
N GLN A 2 30.43 -3.51 23.08
CA GLN A 2 29.87 -2.31 22.47
C GLN A 2 28.82 -2.68 21.42
N TYR A 3 27.56 -2.29 21.63
CA TYR A 3 26.54 -2.27 20.58
C TYR A 3 26.74 -1.03 19.70
N ARG A 4 27.25 -1.23 18.48
CA ARG A 4 27.36 -0.17 17.46
C ARG A 4 25.95 0.26 17.01
N LYS A 5 25.61 1.53 17.27
CA LYS A 5 24.47 2.25 16.70
C LYS A 5 24.46 2.13 15.17
N ARG A 6 23.52 1.39 14.59
CA ARG A 6 23.18 1.51 13.16
C ARG A 6 22.44 2.82 12.97
N LYS A 7 23.01 3.73 12.19
CA LYS A 7 22.40 5.01 11.82
C LYS A 7 21.10 4.75 11.05
N ASN A 8 19.99 5.19 11.63
CA ASN A 8 18.67 5.26 11.01
C ASN A 8 18.74 6.05 9.70
N LYS A 9 18.45 5.40 8.57
CA LYS A 9 17.94 6.04 7.36
C LYS A 9 16.67 5.34 6.91
N PRO A 10 15.51 5.81 7.40
CA PRO A 10 14.26 5.76 6.61
C PRO A 10 13.54 7.12 6.55
N LEU A 11 14.13 8.19 7.06
CA LEU A 11 13.48 9.51 7.15
C LEU A 11 13.24 10.16 5.79
N LEU A 12 14.08 9.90 4.78
CA LEU A 12 13.96 10.55 3.48
C LEU A 12 12.78 9.99 2.67
N TYR A 13 12.51 8.69 2.77
CA TYR A 13 11.36 8.05 2.11
C TYR A 13 10.05 8.39 2.83
N GLN A 14 10.06 8.46 4.17
CA GLN A 14 8.93 8.98 4.94
C GLN A 14 8.62 10.45 4.59
N TYR A 15 9.64 11.29 4.39
CA TYR A 15 9.48 12.69 4.00
C TYR A 15 8.93 12.85 2.58
N TYR A 16 9.35 12.00 1.62
CA TYR A 16 8.79 11.99 0.27
C TYR A 16 7.33 11.54 0.24
N LEU A 17 6.98 10.48 0.98
CA LEU A 17 5.59 10.05 1.15
C LEU A 17 4.74 11.15 1.81
N GLN A 18 5.29 11.87 2.81
CA GLN A 18 4.61 13.01 3.42
C GLN A 18 4.38 14.16 2.43
N LYS A 19 5.35 14.45 1.56
CA LYS A 19 5.22 15.48 0.51
C LYS A 19 4.22 15.09 -0.56
N GLU A 20 4.22 13.83 -1.01
CA GLU A 20 3.24 13.33 -1.99
C GLU A 20 1.83 13.29 -1.39
N TYR A 21 1.68 12.90 -0.12
CA TYR A 21 0.42 12.97 0.62
C TYR A 21 -0.07 14.42 0.79
N GLN A 22 0.85 15.39 0.99
CA GLN A 22 0.53 16.82 1.02
C GLN A 22 0.18 17.39 -0.36
N LEU A 23 0.77 16.87 -1.44
CA LEU A 23 0.49 17.31 -2.81
C LEU A 23 -0.82 16.72 -3.35
N ASP A 24 -1.17 15.49 -2.98
CA ASP A 24 -2.47 14.89 -3.27
C ASP A 24 -3.59 15.51 -2.42
N ASN A 25 -3.29 15.97 -1.20
CA ASN A 25 -4.23 16.79 -0.42
C ASN A 25 -4.43 18.21 -0.97
N LYS A 26 -3.60 18.67 -1.91
CA LYS A 26 -3.89 19.87 -2.71
C LYS A 26 -4.81 19.60 -3.92
N LYS A 27 -5.15 18.33 -4.20
CA LYS A 27 -6.04 17.94 -5.30
C LYS A 27 -7.22 17.07 -4.89
N THR A 28 -7.32 16.63 -3.63
CA THR A 28 -8.61 16.35 -3.05
C THR A 28 -9.39 17.65 -3.09
N ARG A 29 -10.41 17.65 -3.96
CA ARG A 29 -11.55 18.54 -3.83
C ARG A 29 -11.95 18.47 -2.36
N VAL A 30 -11.55 19.48 -1.59
CA VAL A 30 -12.28 19.90 -0.41
C VAL A 30 -13.70 19.92 -0.93
N HIS A 31 -14.55 19.05 -0.38
CA HIS A 31 -15.97 19.34 -0.34
C HIS A 31 -16.04 20.65 0.45
N THR A 32 -15.80 21.74 -0.27
CA THR A 32 -16.19 23.05 0.12
C THR A 32 -17.69 22.96 -0.09
N ASP A 33 -18.40 22.65 0.98
CA ASP A 33 -19.65 23.36 1.18
C ASP A 33 -19.26 24.84 1.23
N SER A 34 -19.07 25.40 0.04
CA SER A 34 -18.67 26.77 -0.22
C SER A 34 -19.93 27.61 -0.02
N SER A 35 -20.40 27.65 1.22
CA SER A 35 -20.85 28.93 1.73
C SER A 35 -19.61 29.81 1.72
N THR A 36 -19.46 30.59 0.65
CA THR A 36 -18.49 31.68 0.60
C THR A 36 -18.94 32.66 1.67
N GLN A 37 -18.43 32.49 2.90
CA GLN A 37 -18.81 33.31 4.03
C GLN A 37 -18.26 34.72 3.79
N LEU A 38 -19.07 35.55 3.16
CA LEU A 38 -18.83 36.97 2.99
C LEU A 38 -18.78 37.61 4.38
N CYS A 39 -17.79 38.45 4.61
CA CYS A 39 -17.72 39.20 5.86
C CYS A 39 -18.98 40.06 6.02
N SER A 40 -19.66 39.93 7.16
CA SER A 40 -20.88 40.69 7.48
C SER A 40 -20.65 42.22 7.46
N SER A 41 -19.45 42.66 7.85
CA SER A 41 -19.09 44.08 7.96
C SER A 41 -18.66 44.69 6.62
N CYS A 42 -17.73 44.06 5.88
CA CYS A 42 -17.18 44.65 4.66
C CYS A 42 -17.65 44.00 3.36
N LYS A 43 -18.43 42.91 3.42
CA LYS A 43 -18.94 42.15 2.26
C LYS A 43 -17.85 41.71 1.27
N LEU A 44 -16.59 41.69 1.71
CA LEU A 44 -15.46 41.21 0.92
C LEU A 44 -15.16 39.77 1.30
N ASN A 45 -14.70 39.00 0.32
CA ASN A 45 -14.27 37.61 0.50
C ASN A 45 -12.76 37.55 0.75
N SER A 46 -12.32 38.20 1.82
CA SER A 46 -10.91 38.23 2.24
C SER A 46 -10.82 37.81 3.70
N ALA A 47 -10.65 36.51 3.92
CA ALA A 47 -10.54 35.90 5.24
C ALA A 47 -9.18 35.19 5.38
N PHE A 48 -8.58 35.27 6.57
CA PHE A 48 -7.40 34.50 6.94
C PHE A 48 -7.69 33.74 8.24
N TYR A 49 -7.12 32.54 8.38
CA TYR A 49 -7.26 31.71 9.56
C TYR A 49 -6.07 31.96 10.50
N ASP A 50 -6.35 32.36 11.74
CA ASP A 50 -5.35 32.47 12.79
C ASP A 50 -5.25 31.13 13.54
N VAL A 51 -4.13 30.45 13.33
CA VAL A 51 -3.85 29.12 13.94
C VAL A 51 -3.70 29.23 15.47
N SER A 52 -3.33 30.40 16.01
CA SER A 52 -3.08 30.57 17.43
C SER A 52 -4.35 30.70 18.25
N THR A 53 -5.38 31.33 17.70
CA THR A 53 -6.69 31.53 18.33
C THR A 53 -7.74 30.54 17.81
N GLY A 54 -7.53 29.95 16.63
CA GLY A 54 -8.46 29.05 15.96
C GLY A 54 -9.63 29.78 15.30
N GLU A 55 -9.45 31.05 14.95
CA GLU A 55 -10.50 31.93 14.43
C GLU A 55 -10.24 32.27 12.97
N THR A 56 -11.32 32.38 12.17
CA THR A 56 -11.23 32.91 10.81
C THR A 56 -11.60 34.39 10.82
N VAL A 57 -10.62 35.24 10.54
CA VAL A 57 -10.73 36.70 10.65
C VAL A 57 -10.70 37.35 9.27
N CYS A 58 -11.51 38.39 9.06
CA CYS A 58 -11.47 39.17 7.84
C CYS A 58 -10.18 40.01 7.74
N SER A 59 -9.40 39.86 6.67
CA SER A 59 -8.17 40.62 6.43
C SER A 59 -8.40 42.14 6.28
N ASN A 60 -9.61 42.57 5.89
CA ASN A 60 -9.88 43.97 5.59
C ASN A 60 -10.43 44.77 6.78
N CYS A 61 -11.27 44.16 7.62
CA CYS A 61 -11.94 44.87 8.71
C CYS A 61 -11.71 44.24 10.10
N GLY A 62 -10.99 43.12 10.19
CA GLY A 62 -10.70 42.45 11.45
C GLY A 62 -11.92 41.80 12.12
N THR A 63 -13.08 41.76 11.46
CA THR A 63 -14.26 41.06 11.99
C THR A 63 -14.02 39.55 11.95
N VAL A 64 -14.29 38.87 13.06
CA VAL A 64 -14.28 37.41 13.15
C VAL A 64 -15.49 36.86 12.38
N ILE A 65 -15.23 36.02 11.38
CA ILE A 65 -16.24 35.43 10.49
C ILE A 65 -16.71 34.09 11.06
N SER A 66 -15.76 33.26 11.53
CA SER A 66 -16.04 32.05 12.31
C SER A 66 -15.24 32.10 13.62
N GLU A 67 -15.96 31.97 14.74
CA GLU A 67 -15.35 31.69 16.03
C GLU A 67 -15.07 30.20 16.13
N ARG A 68 -13.87 29.87 16.63
CA ARG A 68 -13.38 28.53 16.99
C ARG A 68 -14.03 27.42 16.16
N ASP A 69 -13.50 27.20 14.97
CA ASP A 69 -13.79 25.96 14.27
C ASP A 69 -13.31 24.81 15.18
N GLU A 70 -14.24 23.98 15.70
CA GLU A 70 -13.90 22.70 16.39
C GLU A 70 -13.23 21.68 15.45
N VAL A 71 -12.74 22.15 14.30
CA VAL A 71 -11.73 21.45 13.54
C VAL A 71 -10.46 21.59 14.36
N VAL A 72 -10.33 20.70 15.36
CA VAL A 72 -9.03 20.28 15.86
C VAL A 72 -8.23 19.92 14.62
N ASP A 73 -7.38 20.85 14.17
CA ASP A 73 -6.22 20.52 13.37
C ASP A 73 -5.48 19.51 14.24
N LYS A 74 -5.74 18.23 13.96
CA LYS A 74 -5.11 17.12 14.66
C LYS A 74 -3.67 17.17 14.23
N ASP A 75 -2.90 17.98 14.95
CA ASP A 75 -1.46 17.87 14.96
C ASP A 75 -1.15 16.38 15.12
N PRO A 76 -0.36 15.77 14.23
CA PRO A 76 -0.06 14.33 14.28
C PRO A 76 0.70 13.92 15.55
N LYS A 77 0.96 14.88 16.46
CA LYS A 77 1.67 14.73 17.72
C LYS A 77 0.79 14.94 18.96
N THR A 78 -0.50 15.27 18.83
CA THR A 78 -1.36 15.38 20.03
C THR A 78 -1.53 14.02 20.69
N THR A 79 -0.92 13.87 21.86
CA THR A 79 -0.91 12.67 22.72
C THR A 79 -2.28 12.32 23.31
N ASN A 80 -3.30 13.13 23.06
CA ASN A 80 -4.65 12.97 23.60
C ASN A 80 -5.57 12.22 22.61
N GLN A 81 -5.05 11.19 21.93
CA GLN A 81 -5.90 10.30 21.13
C GLN A 81 -6.68 9.36 22.06
N ILE A 82 -7.94 9.71 22.32
CA ILE A 82 -8.90 8.82 22.96
C ILE A 82 -9.42 7.87 21.89
N GLY A 83 -8.82 6.68 21.78
CA GLY A 83 -9.29 5.60 20.91
C GLY A 83 -8.37 5.24 19.74
N MET A 84 -8.74 4.19 19.02
CA MET A 84 -7.99 3.68 17.87
C MET A 84 -8.17 4.59 16.64
N PRO A 85 -7.12 4.87 15.85
CA PRO A 85 -7.26 5.63 14.62
C PRO A 85 -8.19 4.92 13.64
N THR A 86 -9.04 5.68 12.95
CA THR A 86 -9.93 5.13 11.94
C THR A 86 -9.13 4.72 10.72
N SER A 87 -9.24 3.47 10.29
CA SER A 87 -8.58 2.98 9.06
C SER A 87 -9.53 2.15 8.20
N LEU A 88 -9.41 2.32 6.89
CA LEU A 88 -10.13 1.51 5.92
C LEU A 88 -9.73 0.04 5.99
N ALA A 89 -8.57 -0.32 6.53
CA ALA A 89 -8.19 -1.72 6.68
C ALA A 89 -9.03 -2.48 7.73
N PHE A 90 -9.78 -1.77 8.59
CA PHE A 90 -10.63 -2.40 9.61
C PHE A 90 -12.10 -2.50 9.20
N PRO A 91 -12.82 -3.53 9.69
CA PRO A 91 -14.28 -3.56 9.63
C PRO A 91 -14.86 -2.29 10.26
N ASP A 92 -15.87 -1.69 9.61
CA ASP A 92 -16.54 -0.47 10.07
C ASP A 92 -15.56 0.65 10.49
N LYS A 93 -14.42 0.72 9.81
CA LYS A 93 -13.34 1.71 10.00
C LYS A 93 -12.73 1.74 11.41
N GLY A 94 -12.92 0.69 12.20
CA GLY A 94 -12.41 0.62 13.57
C GLY A 94 -13.31 1.23 14.64
N LEU A 95 -14.58 1.53 14.32
CA LEU A 95 -15.58 1.98 15.28
C LEU A 95 -15.99 0.93 16.35
N PRO A 96 -16.16 -0.37 16.02
CA PRO A 96 -16.68 -1.31 17.00
C PRO A 96 -15.62 -1.71 18.03
N THR A 97 -16.03 -1.81 19.29
CA THR A 97 -15.26 -2.46 20.36
C THR A 97 -15.44 -3.97 20.31
N ILE A 98 -14.41 -4.73 20.68
CA ILE A 98 -14.46 -6.20 20.71
C ILE A 98 -14.64 -6.64 22.15
N ILE A 99 -15.67 -7.45 22.41
CA ILE A 99 -15.83 -8.14 23.70
C ILE A 99 -14.87 -9.34 23.70
N THR A 100 -13.84 -9.28 24.54
CA THR A 100 -12.84 -10.33 24.62
C THR A 100 -13.42 -11.63 25.19
N ASN A 101 -12.81 -12.75 24.82
CA ASN A 101 -13.13 -14.06 25.41
C ASN A 101 -12.49 -14.27 26.80
N SER A 102 -11.76 -13.26 27.32
CA SER A 102 -11.20 -13.32 28.66
C SER A 102 -12.32 -13.19 29.70
N ASN A 103 -12.40 -14.12 30.65
CA ASN A 103 -13.36 -14.06 31.76
C ASN A 103 -12.80 -13.24 32.93
N THR A 104 -12.29 -12.07 32.59
CA THR A 104 -11.66 -11.13 33.52
C THR A 104 -12.26 -9.75 33.33
N ASP A 105 -12.56 -9.08 34.44
CA ASP A 105 -13.02 -7.68 34.42
C ASP A 105 -11.90 -6.71 34.05
N ALA A 106 -12.26 -5.43 33.86
CA ALA A 106 -11.32 -4.35 33.58
C ALA A 106 -10.22 -4.21 34.65
N SER A 107 -10.53 -4.55 35.91
CA SER A 107 -9.57 -4.57 37.03
C SER A 107 -8.68 -5.83 37.06
N GLY A 108 -8.86 -6.76 36.12
CA GLY A 108 -8.14 -8.03 36.05
C GLY A 108 -8.68 -9.14 36.96
N THR A 109 -9.80 -8.90 37.67
CA THR A 109 -10.45 -9.89 38.54
C THR A 109 -11.19 -10.95 37.71
N LEU A 110 -11.13 -12.21 38.15
CA LEU A 110 -11.86 -13.30 37.50
C LEU A 110 -13.37 -13.17 37.75
N LEU A 111 -14.15 -13.43 36.72
CA LEU A 111 -15.62 -13.41 36.78
C LEU A 111 -16.16 -14.64 37.52
N ASN A 112 -17.23 -14.44 38.30
CA ASN A 112 -18.02 -15.52 38.89
C ASN A 112 -18.81 -16.27 37.80
N GLN A 113 -19.22 -17.52 38.09
CA GLN A 113 -19.91 -18.39 37.12
C GLN A 113 -21.19 -17.75 36.54
N ASP A 114 -21.98 -17.06 37.37
CA ASP A 114 -23.20 -16.36 36.94
C ASP A 114 -22.92 -15.12 36.07
N GLN A 115 -21.78 -14.47 36.31
CA GLN A 115 -21.32 -13.37 35.46
C GLN A 115 -20.80 -13.91 34.12
N ILE A 116 -20.10 -15.05 34.12
CA ILE A 116 -19.62 -15.71 32.91
C ILE A 116 -20.79 -16.11 32.00
N THR A 117 -21.85 -16.70 32.54
CA THR A 117 -23.04 -17.06 31.74
C THR A 117 -23.71 -15.83 31.13
N SER A 118 -23.83 -14.75 31.89
CA SER A 118 -24.36 -13.46 31.42
C SER A 118 -23.49 -12.85 30.31
N VAL A 119 -22.17 -12.79 30.50
CA VAL A 119 -21.22 -12.28 29.51
C VAL A 119 -21.19 -13.16 28.26
N ASN A 120 -21.27 -14.48 28.40
CA ASN A 120 -21.36 -15.39 27.25
C ASN A 120 -22.62 -15.15 26.43
N ARG A 121 -23.74 -14.82 27.08
CA ARG A 121 -24.97 -14.42 26.39
C ARG A 121 -24.78 -13.12 25.62
N ILE A 122 -24.10 -12.13 26.20
CA ILE A 122 -23.72 -10.88 25.52
C ILE A 122 -22.81 -11.17 24.32
N ARG A 123 -21.75 -11.96 24.47
CA ARG A 123 -20.85 -12.39 23.38
C ARG A 123 -21.60 -13.08 22.24
N HIS A 124 -22.58 -13.92 22.59
CA HIS A 124 -23.43 -14.59 21.60
C HIS A 124 -24.29 -13.59 20.81
N PHE A 125 -24.93 -12.65 21.49
CA PHE A 125 -25.72 -11.61 20.83
C PHE A 125 -24.85 -10.68 19.99
N ASP A 126 -23.68 -10.30 20.48
CA ASP A 126 -22.70 -9.50 19.74
C ASP A 126 -22.33 -10.20 18.42
N LYS A 127 -21.81 -11.44 18.49
CA LYS A 127 -21.44 -12.24 17.32
C LYS A 127 -22.58 -12.40 16.30
N THR A 128 -23.82 -12.53 16.78
CA THR A 128 -24.99 -12.69 15.93
C THR A 128 -25.36 -11.37 15.26
N SER A 129 -25.49 -10.29 16.04
CA SER A 129 -25.84 -8.95 15.54
C SER A 129 -24.89 -8.45 14.45
N VAL A 130 -23.60 -8.68 14.68
CA VAL A 130 -22.46 -8.28 13.86
C VAL A 130 -22.44 -9.03 12.52
N ASN A 131 -22.95 -10.27 12.46
CA ASN A 131 -22.91 -11.12 11.27
C ASN A 131 -24.24 -11.20 10.49
N ASN A 132 -25.25 -10.42 10.86
CA ASN A 132 -26.58 -10.47 10.26
C ASN A 132 -26.63 -10.10 8.77
N ARG A 133 -25.70 -9.26 8.27
CA ARG A 133 -25.65 -8.86 6.86
C ARG A 133 -24.58 -9.64 6.10
N THR A 134 -24.98 -10.23 4.97
CA THR A 134 -24.09 -11.02 4.11
C THR A 134 -22.90 -10.22 3.57
N GLU A 135 -23.11 -8.94 3.24
CA GLU A 135 -22.07 -8.02 2.76
C GLU A 135 -21.02 -7.72 3.84
N ILE A 136 -21.44 -7.49 5.08
CA ILE A 136 -20.54 -7.24 6.21
C ILE A 136 -19.69 -8.49 6.50
N ARG A 137 -20.33 -9.67 6.52
CA ARG A 137 -19.61 -10.95 6.70
C ARG A 137 -18.58 -11.17 5.60
N ASN A 138 -18.93 -10.87 4.34
CA ASN A 138 -18.04 -10.96 3.21
C ASN A 138 -16.83 -10.01 3.35
N LEU A 139 -17.08 -8.74 3.70
CA LEU A 139 -16.03 -7.75 3.93
C LEU A 139 -15.08 -8.17 5.05
N ARG A 140 -15.59 -8.68 6.20
CA ARG A 140 -14.73 -9.17 7.28
C ARG A 140 -13.82 -10.31 6.83
N ASN A 141 -14.38 -11.30 6.14
CA ASN A 141 -13.59 -12.41 5.61
C ASN A 141 -12.50 -11.92 4.66
N ALA A 142 -12.81 -10.93 3.81
CA ALA A 142 -11.84 -10.33 2.91
C ALA A 142 -10.72 -9.58 3.64
N LEU A 143 -11.05 -8.79 4.66
CA LEU A 143 -10.07 -8.05 5.45
C LEU A 143 -9.13 -8.98 6.24
N VAL A 144 -9.64 -10.12 6.73
CA VAL A 144 -8.80 -11.17 7.34
C VAL A 144 -7.81 -11.74 6.31
N ILE A 145 -8.26 -12.05 5.10
CA ILE A 145 -7.38 -12.54 4.03
C ILE A 145 -6.34 -11.48 3.65
N MET A 146 -6.75 -10.21 3.58
CA MET A 146 -5.86 -9.08 3.34
C MET A 146 -4.76 -8.98 4.41
N ALA A 147 -5.11 -9.10 5.70
CA ALA A 147 -4.14 -9.11 6.79
C ALA A 147 -3.14 -10.27 6.68
N ILE A 148 -3.62 -11.48 6.34
CA ILE A 148 -2.72 -12.64 6.12
C ILE A 148 -1.73 -12.37 4.98
N ILE A 149 -2.19 -11.75 3.87
CA ILE A 149 -1.32 -11.41 2.74
C ILE A 149 -0.31 -10.32 3.13
N LYS A 150 -0.75 -9.31 3.90
CA LYS A 150 0.11 -8.25 4.43
C LYS A 150 1.28 -8.87 5.20
N ASP A 151 0.99 -9.78 6.11
CA ASP A 151 2.01 -10.41 6.97
C ASP A 151 2.95 -11.29 6.15
N LYS A 152 2.42 -12.09 5.21
CA LYS A 152 3.24 -12.98 4.36
C LYS A 152 4.18 -12.23 3.41
N LEU A 153 3.73 -11.09 2.86
CA LEU A 153 4.48 -10.32 1.86
C LEU A 153 5.14 -9.05 2.43
N ALA A 154 5.04 -8.85 3.74
CA ALA A 154 5.48 -7.66 4.47
C ALA A 154 5.04 -6.35 3.77
N LEU A 155 3.74 -6.24 3.45
CA LEU A 155 3.18 -5.07 2.78
C LEU A 155 2.98 -3.91 3.76
N THR A 156 3.04 -2.69 3.24
CA THR A 156 2.90 -1.45 4.03
C THR A 156 1.43 -1.14 4.33
N ASP A 157 1.16 -0.46 5.44
CA ASP A 157 -0.21 -0.07 5.83
C ASP A 157 -0.94 0.78 4.78
N PRO A 158 -0.33 1.80 4.15
CA PRO A 158 -1.01 2.60 3.13
C PRO A 158 -1.49 1.75 1.94
N LEU A 159 -0.72 0.74 1.56
CA LEU A 159 -1.10 -0.19 0.49
C LEU A 159 -2.31 -1.03 0.88
N MET A 160 -2.39 -1.46 2.15
CA MET A 160 -3.54 -2.21 2.66
C MET A 160 -4.80 -1.35 2.76
N GLU A 161 -4.68 -0.10 3.17
CA GLU A 161 -5.79 0.85 3.16
C GLU A 161 -6.32 1.08 1.74
N ARG A 162 -5.43 1.25 0.77
CA ARG A 162 -5.81 1.40 -0.63
C ARG A 162 -6.46 0.14 -1.19
N SER A 163 -5.98 -1.02 -0.79
CA SER A 163 -6.57 -2.32 -1.16
C SER A 163 -7.97 -2.48 -0.60
N ALA A 164 -8.18 -2.11 0.65
CA ALA A 164 -9.48 -2.13 1.30
C ALA A 164 -10.46 -1.12 0.67
N TYR A 165 -9.96 0.02 0.20
CA TYR A 165 -10.75 0.98 -0.57
C TYR A 165 -11.28 0.40 -1.88
N TYR A 166 -10.41 -0.22 -2.68
CA TYR A 166 -10.83 -0.88 -3.93
C TYR A 166 -11.81 -2.02 -3.69
N TYR A 167 -11.59 -2.79 -2.62
CA TYR A 167 -12.49 -3.89 -2.27
C TYR A 167 -13.88 -3.38 -1.89
N ARG A 168 -13.99 -2.31 -1.08
CA ARG A 168 -15.28 -1.70 -0.74
C ARG A 168 -16.00 -1.17 -1.98
N LYS A 169 -15.30 -0.47 -2.87
CA LYS A 169 -15.88 -0.03 -4.15
C LYS A 169 -16.36 -1.19 -5.01
N ALA A 170 -15.62 -2.30 -5.03
CA ALA A 170 -16.02 -3.50 -5.74
C ALA A 170 -17.29 -4.14 -5.12
N LEU A 171 -17.42 -4.10 -3.79
CA LEU A 171 -18.59 -4.57 -3.06
C LEU A 171 -19.83 -3.69 -3.35
N GLU A 172 -19.68 -2.36 -3.29
CA GLU A 172 -20.74 -1.38 -3.62
C GLU A 172 -21.26 -1.57 -5.04
N LYS A 173 -20.37 -1.80 -6.01
CA LYS A 173 -20.73 -2.10 -7.41
C LYS A 173 -21.14 -3.55 -7.66
N LYS A 174 -21.30 -4.37 -6.60
CA LYS A 174 -21.71 -5.78 -6.66
C LYS A 174 -20.84 -6.66 -7.58
N LEU A 175 -19.57 -6.31 -7.77
CA LEU A 175 -18.62 -7.03 -8.66
C LEU A 175 -18.14 -8.37 -8.08
N ILE A 176 -18.47 -8.65 -6.82
CA ILE A 176 -18.01 -9.82 -6.06
C ILE A 176 -18.95 -11.01 -6.22
N LYS A 177 -20.20 -10.78 -6.65
CA LYS A 177 -21.21 -11.85 -6.78
C LYS A 177 -20.78 -12.87 -7.84
N GLY A 178 -20.81 -14.16 -7.46
CA GLY A 178 -20.41 -15.28 -8.33
C GLY A 178 -18.90 -15.49 -8.47
N ARG A 179 -18.08 -14.82 -7.66
CA ARG A 179 -16.62 -14.96 -7.65
C ARG A 179 -16.16 -15.31 -6.24
N SER A 180 -15.02 -16.00 -6.13
CA SER A 180 -14.46 -16.28 -4.81
C SER A 180 -13.80 -15.01 -4.24
N ILE A 181 -13.91 -14.89 -2.92
CA ILE A 181 -13.48 -13.72 -2.14
C ILE A 181 -11.96 -13.53 -2.26
N ARG A 182 -11.20 -14.64 -2.27
CA ARG A 182 -9.73 -14.62 -2.31
C ARG A 182 -9.21 -13.97 -3.59
N GLU A 183 -9.77 -14.29 -4.75
CA GLU A 183 -9.36 -13.77 -6.05
C GLU A 183 -9.66 -12.28 -6.17
N VAL A 184 -10.80 -11.82 -5.63
CA VAL A 184 -11.15 -10.39 -5.58
C VAL A 184 -10.20 -9.62 -4.65
N VAL A 185 -9.83 -10.22 -3.51
CA VAL A 185 -8.83 -9.65 -2.60
C VAL A 185 -7.47 -9.52 -3.30
N VAL A 186 -6.98 -10.58 -3.95
CA VAL A 186 -5.72 -10.57 -4.71
C VAL A 186 -5.76 -9.49 -5.80
N ALA A 187 -6.87 -9.37 -6.52
CA ALA A 187 -7.05 -8.35 -7.55
C ALA A 187 -7.03 -6.92 -6.99
N SER A 188 -7.64 -6.70 -5.82
CA SER A 188 -7.68 -5.38 -5.15
C SER A 188 -6.30 -4.98 -4.63
N ILE A 189 -5.54 -5.93 -4.08
CA ILE A 189 -4.15 -5.71 -3.66
C ILE A 189 -3.27 -5.42 -4.87
N TYR A 190 -3.41 -6.20 -5.94
CA TYR A 190 -2.64 -5.99 -7.16
C TYR A 190 -2.90 -4.62 -7.80
N ALA A 191 -4.15 -4.15 -7.80
CA ALA A 191 -4.48 -2.80 -8.25
C ALA A 191 -3.78 -1.71 -7.42
N SER A 192 -3.74 -1.88 -6.09
CA SER A 192 -3.06 -0.96 -5.19
C SER A 192 -1.54 -0.99 -5.36
N CYS A 193 -0.96 -2.18 -5.58
CA CYS A 193 0.46 -2.32 -5.88
C CYS A 193 0.84 -1.58 -7.17
N LYS A 194 -0.03 -1.60 -8.19
CA LYS A 194 0.18 -0.85 -9.42
C LYS A 194 0.14 0.66 -9.18
N GLU A 195 -0.88 1.13 -8.49
CA GLU A 195 -1.05 2.55 -8.20
C GLU A 195 0.12 3.14 -7.37
N LEU A 196 0.65 2.38 -6.42
CA LEU A 196 1.76 2.80 -5.55
C LEU A 196 3.15 2.37 -6.08
N ASP A 197 3.24 1.92 -7.33
CA ASP A 197 4.47 1.44 -7.99
C ASP A 197 5.27 0.39 -7.18
N VAL A 198 4.56 -0.45 -6.41
CA VAL A 198 5.18 -1.53 -5.63
C VAL A 198 5.43 -2.75 -6.54
N PRO A 199 6.68 -3.24 -6.64
CA PRO A 199 7.08 -4.32 -7.55
C PRO A 199 6.63 -5.69 -7.01
N ARG A 200 5.33 -5.98 -7.11
CA ARG A 200 4.72 -7.28 -6.79
C ARG A 200 4.02 -7.85 -8.01
N THR A 201 4.23 -9.14 -8.25
CA THR A 201 3.55 -9.83 -9.34
C THR A 201 2.23 -10.41 -8.87
N LEU A 202 1.28 -10.58 -9.79
CA LEU A 202 -0.01 -11.19 -9.48
C LEU A 202 0.14 -12.61 -8.93
N GLN A 203 1.12 -13.36 -9.45
CA GLN A 203 1.42 -14.73 -9.02
C GLN A 203 1.88 -14.77 -7.56
N GLU A 204 2.77 -13.87 -7.14
CA GLU A 204 3.23 -13.79 -5.75
C GLU A 204 2.08 -13.54 -4.77
N ILE A 205 1.19 -12.61 -5.11
CA ILE A 205 0.03 -12.26 -4.26
C ILE A 205 -0.97 -13.42 -4.22
N ALA A 206 -1.23 -14.06 -5.38
CA ALA A 206 -2.12 -15.21 -5.47
C ALA A 206 -1.62 -16.41 -4.66
N LEU A 207 -0.31 -16.69 -4.69
CA LEU A 207 0.32 -17.73 -3.88
C LEU A 207 0.18 -17.44 -2.38
N ALA A 208 0.36 -16.18 -1.95
CA ALA A 208 0.16 -15.81 -0.54
C ALA A 208 -1.29 -16.05 -0.07
N ALA A 209 -2.26 -15.86 -0.96
CA ALA A 209 -3.68 -16.03 -0.69
C ALA A 209 -4.21 -17.46 -0.88
N ASN A 210 -3.40 -18.40 -1.39
CA ASN A 210 -3.86 -19.70 -1.89
C ASN A 210 -5.04 -19.56 -2.86
N ALA A 211 -4.88 -18.70 -3.87
CA ALA A 211 -5.89 -18.39 -4.87
C ALA A 211 -5.35 -18.63 -6.29
N ASP A 212 -6.26 -18.86 -7.24
CA ASP A 212 -5.87 -19.06 -8.63
C ASP A 212 -5.51 -17.74 -9.30
N TYR A 213 -4.26 -17.63 -9.75
CA TYR A 213 -3.75 -16.41 -10.39
C TYR A 213 -4.49 -16.07 -11.70
N ILE A 214 -5.00 -17.07 -12.44
CA ILE A 214 -5.75 -16.88 -13.69
C ILE A 214 -7.10 -16.20 -13.41
N PHE A 215 -7.82 -16.69 -12.40
CA PHE A 215 -9.11 -16.12 -11.99
C PHE A 215 -8.93 -14.77 -11.30
N ALA A 216 -7.88 -14.59 -10.49
CA ALA A 216 -7.52 -13.29 -9.94
C ALA A 216 -7.22 -12.26 -11.04
N GLY A 217 -6.54 -12.66 -12.12
CA GLY A 217 -6.29 -11.80 -13.27
C GLY A 217 -7.56 -11.39 -14.02
N LYS A 218 -8.54 -12.31 -14.15
CA LYS A 218 -9.87 -11.99 -14.67
C LYS A 218 -10.59 -10.97 -13.76
N CYS A 219 -10.55 -11.18 -12.45
CA CYS A 219 -11.14 -10.26 -11.48
C CYS A 219 -10.50 -8.87 -11.55
N TYR A 220 -9.18 -8.78 -11.64
CA TYR A 220 -8.45 -7.53 -11.79
C TYR A 220 -8.90 -6.74 -13.03
N ARG A 221 -9.01 -7.38 -14.20
CA ARG A 221 -9.47 -6.70 -15.42
C ARG A 221 -10.87 -6.09 -15.25
N ILE A 222 -11.75 -6.79 -14.55
CA ILE A 222 -13.13 -6.34 -14.33
C ILE A 222 -13.15 -5.18 -13.34
N ILE A 223 -12.39 -5.27 -12.25
CA ILE A 223 -12.25 -4.18 -11.27
C ILE A 223 -11.65 -2.95 -11.94
N ALA A 224 -10.56 -3.10 -12.69
CA ALA A 224 -9.90 -2.00 -13.41
C ALA A 224 -10.84 -1.32 -14.41
N SER A 225 -11.59 -2.11 -15.19
CA SER A 225 -12.57 -1.58 -16.14
C SER A 225 -13.74 -0.87 -15.46
N LYS A 226 -14.31 -1.44 -14.39
CA LYS A 226 -15.50 -0.88 -13.73
C LYS A 226 -15.21 0.24 -12.75
N LEU A 227 -13.99 0.31 -12.21
CA LEU A 227 -13.54 1.40 -11.34
C LEU A 227 -12.71 2.45 -12.11
N GLU A 228 -12.59 2.30 -13.43
CA GLU A 228 -11.84 3.21 -14.31
C GLU A 228 -10.40 3.45 -13.85
N ILE A 229 -9.79 2.40 -13.27
CA ILE A 229 -8.41 2.44 -12.83
C ILE A 229 -7.54 2.39 -14.07
N ARG A 230 -6.72 3.42 -14.28
CA ARG A 230 -5.71 3.42 -15.33
C ARG A 230 -4.54 2.55 -14.88
N PRO A 231 -4.26 1.42 -15.55
CA PRO A 231 -3.15 0.57 -15.14
C PRO A 231 -1.82 1.27 -15.43
N SER A 232 -1.06 1.60 -14.40
CA SER A 232 0.33 2.04 -14.54
C SER A 232 1.25 0.84 -14.85
N ILE A 233 2.28 1.11 -15.63
CA ILE A 233 3.37 0.16 -15.86
C ILE A 233 4.40 0.43 -14.77
N VAL A 234 4.63 -0.56 -13.91
CA VAL A 234 5.66 -0.48 -12.86
C VAL A 234 7.02 -0.45 -13.53
N ASP A 235 7.85 0.50 -13.13
CA ASP A 235 9.18 0.67 -13.69
C ASP A 235 10.08 -0.55 -13.40
N ALA A 236 10.98 -0.85 -14.34
CA ALA A 236 11.93 -1.94 -14.22
C ALA A 236 12.91 -1.72 -13.05
N SER A 237 13.19 -0.45 -12.68
CA SER A 237 14.10 -0.11 -11.58
C SER A 237 13.63 -0.68 -10.24
N ALA A 238 12.33 -0.62 -9.98
CA ALA A 238 11.72 -1.14 -8.75
C ALA A 238 11.92 -2.66 -8.60
N TYR A 239 12.00 -3.40 -9.71
CA TYR A 239 12.25 -4.84 -9.65
C TYR A 239 13.70 -5.20 -9.33
N ILE A 240 14.68 -4.36 -9.69
CA ILE A 240 16.11 -4.67 -9.50
C ILE A 240 16.43 -4.89 -8.03
N SER A 241 15.91 -4.04 -7.12
CA SER A 241 16.17 -4.15 -5.68
C SER A 241 15.75 -5.52 -5.14
N LYS A 242 14.50 -5.89 -5.42
CA LYS A 242 13.95 -7.18 -5.00
C LYS A 242 14.72 -8.38 -5.57
N ILE A 243 15.08 -8.34 -6.86
CA ILE A 243 15.79 -9.45 -7.51
C ILE A 243 17.23 -9.56 -6.97
N ALA A 244 17.88 -8.42 -6.73
CA ALA A 244 19.23 -8.37 -6.15
C ALA A 244 19.26 -8.97 -4.74
N ASP A 245 18.27 -8.63 -3.90
CA ASP A 245 18.11 -9.20 -2.56
C ASP A 245 17.88 -10.72 -2.63
N ASN A 246 16.94 -11.17 -3.47
CA ASN A 246 16.66 -12.59 -3.67
C ASN A 246 17.88 -13.38 -4.20
N ALA A 247 18.71 -12.74 -5.03
CA ALA A 247 19.91 -13.35 -5.60
C ALA A 247 21.14 -13.21 -4.69
N ASN A 248 21.06 -12.47 -3.56
CA ASN A 248 22.16 -12.09 -2.68
C ASN A 248 23.33 -11.47 -3.46
N VAL A 249 23.03 -10.45 -4.25
CA VAL A 249 24.01 -9.72 -5.07
C VAL A 249 24.68 -8.61 -4.25
N ASN A 250 25.94 -8.29 -4.57
CA ASN A 250 26.67 -7.25 -3.86
C ASN A 250 26.14 -5.84 -4.20
N GLN A 251 26.35 -4.88 -3.30
CA GLN A 251 25.88 -3.50 -3.47
C GLN A 251 26.54 -2.80 -4.68
N LYS A 252 27.81 -3.13 -4.98
CA LYS A 252 28.53 -2.63 -6.16
C LYS A 252 27.81 -3.02 -7.45
N THR A 253 27.49 -4.31 -7.58
CA THR A 253 26.78 -4.86 -8.74
C THR A 253 25.38 -4.27 -8.86
N TYR A 254 24.67 -4.10 -7.75
CA TYR A 254 23.35 -3.47 -7.72
C TYR A 254 23.41 -2.04 -8.29
N LYS A 255 24.36 -1.22 -7.83
CA LYS A 255 24.53 0.14 -8.32
C LYS A 255 24.81 0.16 -9.83
N ARG A 256 25.71 -0.70 -10.28
CA ARG A 256 26.05 -0.83 -11.71
C ARG A 256 24.86 -1.32 -12.54
N ALA A 257 24.02 -2.21 -11.99
CA ALA A 257 22.80 -2.66 -12.65
C ALA A 257 21.78 -1.53 -12.83
N VAL A 258 21.67 -0.61 -11.87
CA VAL A 258 20.79 0.56 -11.99
C VAL A 258 21.31 1.50 -13.09
N GLU A 259 22.62 1.77 -13.11
CA GLU A 259 23.26 2.60 -14.15
C GLU A 259 23.06 2.00 -15.55
N MET A 260 23.31 0.70 -15.71
CA MET A 260 23.05 -0.03 -16.98
C MET A 260 21.58 -0.01 -17.39
N LEU A 261 20.65 -0.05 -16.43
CA LEU A 261 19.21 -0.02 -16.74
C LEU A 261 18.82 1.33 -17.33
N ASP A 262 19.38 2.43 -16.80
CA ASP A 262 19.07 3.78 -17.28
C ASP A 262 19.60 4.02 -18.70
N GLU A 263 20.73 3.41 -19.08
CA GLU A 263 21.22 3.37 -20.46
C GLU A 263 20.26 2.57 -21.36
N VAL A 264 19.87 1.37 -20.92
CA VAL A 264 18.99 0.48 -21.71
C VAL A 264 17.60 1.08 -21.90
N LYS A 265 17.09 1.87 -20.95
CA LYS A 265 15.81 2.57 -21.05
C LYS A 265 15.80 3.65 -22.14
N LYS A 266 16.93 4.28 -22.44
CA LYS A 266 17.03 5.29 -23.51
C LYS A 266 16.91 4.65 -24.88
N ASP A 267 17.29 3.39 -25.00
CA ASP A 267 17.25 2.64 -26.25
C ASP A 267 15.86 2.08 -26.56
N SER A 268 15.52 2.05 -27.85
CA SER A 268 14.24 1.54 -28.36
C SER A 268 14.02 0.05 -28.10
N ILE A 269 15.10 -0.68 -27.80
CA ILE A 269 15.08 -2.11 -27.47
C ILE A 269 14.32 -2.38 -26.18
N SER A 270 14.11 -1.39 -25.30
CA SER A 270 13.38 -1.57 -24.04
C SER A 270 11.85 -1.60 -24.19
N TYR A 271 11.29 -0.97 -25.24
CA TYR A 271 9.84 -0.81 -25.40
C TYR A 271 9.10 -2.13 -25.67
N GLY A 272 7.92 -2.28 -25.06
CA GLY A 272 7.04 -3.44 -25.26
C GLY A 272 7.52 -4.75 -24.63
N LYS A 273 8.57 -4.72 -23.80
CA LYS A 273 9.12 -5.89 -23.10
C LYS A 273 8.70 -5.89 -21.63
N ASP A 274 8.61 -7.08 -21.05
CA ASP A 274 8.26 -7.23 -19.63
C ASP A 274 9.32 -6.54 -18.74
N PRO A 275 8.93 -5.58 -17.88
CA PRO A 275 9.87 -4.82 -17.05
C PRO A 275 10.63 -5.71 -16.07
N LYS A 276 9.96 -6.73 -15.51
CA LYS A 276 10.60 -7.76 -14.66
C LYS A 276 11.72 -8.50 -15.40
N ALA A 277 11.48 -8.86 -16.67
CA ALA A 277 12.48 -9.59 -17.46
C ALA A 277 13.64 -8.71 -17.89
N LEU A 278 13.39 -7.44 -18.17
CA LEU A 278 14.43 -6.47 -18.44
C LEU A 278 15.33 -6.27 -17.21
N ALA A 279 14.73 -6.04 -16.04
CA ALA A 279 15.46 -5.88 -14.77
C ALA A 279 16.35 -7.09 -14.44
N THR A 280 15.80 -8.31 -14.54
CA THR A 280 16.56 -9.56 -14.30
C THR A 280 17.73 -9.71 -15.29
N ALA A 281 17.52 -9.34 -16.57
CA ALA A 281 18.56 -9.42 -17.58
C ALA A 281 19.69 -8.41 -17.37
N VAL A 282 19.35 -7.17 -16.99
CA VAL A 282 20.33 -6.14 -16.67
C VAL A 282 21.15 -6.54 -15.44
N LEU A 283 20.50 -7.04 -14.38
CA LEU A 283 21.21 -7.53 -13.20
C LEU A 283 22.17 -8.67 -13.55
N TYR A 284 21.75 -9.63 -14.39
CA TYR A 284 22.64 -10.69 -14.86
C TYR A 284 23.86 -10.15 -15.61
N ARG A 285 23.69 -9.10 -16.43
CA ARG A 285 24.80 -8.47 -17.15
C ARG A 285 25.75 -7.74 -16.22
N ALA A 286 25.24 -7.04 -15.21
CA ALA A 286 26.07 -6.41 -14.18
C ALA A 286 26.90 -7.45 -13.42
N CYS A 287 26.32 -8.59 -13.04
CA CYS A 287 27.06 -9.69 -12.42
C CYS A 287 28.15 -10.24 -13.35
N LYS A 288 27.83 -10.39 -14.65
CA LYS A 288 28.77 -10.86 -15.67
C LYS A 288 29.97 -9.93 -15.87
N SER A 289 29.77 -8.62 -15.77
CA SER A 289 30.87 -7.65 -15.89
C SER A 289 31.84 -7.73 -14.71
N GLU A 290 31.33 -7.92 -13.49
CA GLU A 290 32.17 -8.02 -12.29
C GLU A 290 32.93 -9.35 -12.21
N GLU A 291 32.38 -10.45 -12.74
CA GLU A 291 33.10 -11.73 -12.88
C GLU A 291 34.43 -11.57 -13.64
N ASN A 292 34.51 -10.62 -14.59
CA ASN A 292 35.73 -10.38 -15.37
C ASN A 292 36.74 -9.48 -14.63
N GLU A 293 36.28 -8.72 -13.62
CA GLU A 293 37.09 -7.79 -12.82
C GLU A 293 37.73 -8.47 -11.59
N GLY A 294 37.48 -9.78 -11.39
CA GLY A 294 38.18 -10.61 -10.39
C GLY A 294 37.41 -10.90 -9.10
N ASP A 295 36.17 -10.40 -8.95
CA ASP A 295 35.35 -10.66 -7.75
C ASP A 295 34.68 -12.05 -7.80
N HIS A 296 34.81 -12.81 -6.70
CA HIS A 296 34.57 -14.26 -6.63
C HIS A 296 33.12 -14.74 -6.58
N HIS A 297 32.12 -13.91 -6.87
CA HIS A 297 30.73 -14.37 -6.83
C HIS A 297 30.23 -14.80 -8.23
N LYS A 298 30.59 -16.01 -8.67
CA LYS A 298 30.02 -16.58 -9.92
C LYS A 298 28.52 -16.79 -9.75
N ILE A 299 27.70 -16.10 -10.55
CA ILE A 299 26.24 -16.25 -10.49
C ILE A 299 25.76 -16.93 -11.76
N THR A 300 25.17 -18.11 -11.60
CA THR A 300 24.62 -18.88 -12.72
C THR A 300 23.33 -18.25 -13.24
N LEU A 301 23.06 -18.42 -14.55
CA LEU A 301 21.79 -17.96 -15.15
C LEU A 301 20.58 -18.56 -14.41
N GLY A 302 20.68 -19.81 -13.97
CA GLY A 302 19.61 -20.48 -13.23
C GLY A 302 19.28 -19.79 -11.90
N ARG A 303 20.30 -19.33 -11.16
CA ARG A 303 20.10 -18.63 -9.88
C ARG A 303 19.39 -17.29 -10.08
N ILE A 304 19.79 -16.49 -11.06
CA ILE A 304 19.15 -15.20 -11.34
C ILE A 304 17.76 -15.38 -11.96
N ALA A 305 17.58 -16.36 -12.83
CA ALA A 305 16.27 -16.71 -13.38
C ALA A 305 15.29 -17.10 -12.27
N LYS A 306 15.73 -17.88 -11.28
CA LYS A 306 14.95 -18.24 -10.10
C LYS A 306 14.65 -17.02 -9.22
N ALA A 307 15.64 -16.14 -8.97
CA ALA A 307 15.44 -14.93 -8.18
C ALA A 307 14.42 -13.95 -8.79
N GLY A 308 14.32 -13.93 -10.12
CA GLY A 308 13.36 -13.13 -10.88
C GLY A 308 12.07 -13.86 -11.29
N ASP A 309 11.84 -15.10 -10.87
CA ASP A 309 10.76 -16.01 -11.34
C ASP A 309 10.52 -15.95 -12.87
N ILE A 310 11.59 -16.09 -13.66
CA ILE A 310 11.52 -16.04 -15.12
C ILE A 310 12.19 -17.28 -15.70
N SER A 311 11.73 -17.71 -16.89
CA SER A 311 12.36 -18.82 -17.59
C SER A 311 13.80 -18.50 -18.00
N ILE A 312 14.68 -19.49 -17.95
CA ILE A 312 16.08 -19.35 -18.38
C ILE A 312 16.17 -18.90 -19.84
N VAL A 313 15.24 -19.36 -20.69
CA VAL A 313 15.20 -19.03 -22.12
C VAL A 313 14.88 -17.54 -22.32
N THR A 314 13.88 -17.02 -21.59
CA THR A 314 13.54 -15.60 -21.60
C THR A 314 14.73 -14.75 -21.13
N LEU A 315 15.38 -15.18 -20.04
CA LEU A 315 16.56 -14.48 -19.52
C LEU A 315 17.70 -14.42 -20.56
N ARG A 316 17.99 -15.52 -21.25
CA ARG A 316 19.02 -15.54 -22.31
C ARG A 316 18.72 -14.58 -23.45
N LYS A 317 17.48 -14.57 -23.94
CA LYS A 317 17.06 -13.68 -25.03
C LYS A 317 17.19 -12.22 -24.62
N ARG A 318 16.68 -11.85 -23.44
CA ARG A 318 16.76 -10.48 -22.91
C ARG A 318 18.19 -10.06 -22.59
N ALA A 319 19.02 -10.96 -22.04
CA ALA A 319 20.42 -10.67 -21.80
C ALA A 319 21.17 -10.41 -23.12
N SER A 320 20.84 -11.12 -24.20
CA SER A 320 21.41 -10.86 -25.53
C SER A 320 21.03 -9.46 -26.04
N ASP A 321 19.75 -9.08 -25.89
CA ASP A 321 19.26 -7.75 -26.25
C ASP A 321 20.02 -6.65 -25.50
N VAL A 322 20.14 -6.76 -24.17
CA VAL A 322 20.85 -5.79 -23.32
C VAL A 322 22.34 -5.69 -23.70
N ARG A 323 22.97 -6.80 -24.06
CA ARG A 323 24.39 -6.79 -24.48
C ARG A 323 24.60 -5.94 -25.74
N LYS A 324 23.67 -5.99 -26.70
CA LYS A 324 23.78 -5.21 -27.94
C LYS A 324 23.71 -3.71 -27.69
N VAL A 325 22.97 -3.30 -26.65
CA VAL A 325 22.87 -1.89 -26.23
C VAL A 325 24.17 -1.44 -25.58
N LEU A 326 24.67 -2.20 -24.61
CA LEU A 326 25.87 -1.83 -23.84
C LEU A 326 27.19 -1.94 -24.62
N GLN A 327 27.18 -2.49 -25.83
CA GLN A 327 28.35 -2.60 -26.71
C GLN A 327 28.36 -1.55 -27.84
N ARG A 328 27.34 -0.70 -27.92
CA ARG A 328 27.30 0.46 -28.80
C ARG A 328 27.96 1.65 -28.13
#